data_AF-A0AAU2GTG2-F1
#
_entry.id   AF-A0AAU2GTG2-F1
#
_cell.length_a   1.000
_cell.length_b   1.000
_cell.length_c   1.000
_cell.angle_alpha   90.00
_cell.angle_beta   90.00
_cell.angle_gamma   90.00
#
_symmetry.space_group_name_H-M   'P 1'
#
loop_
_entity.id
_entity.type
_entity.pdbx_description
1 polymer ?
#
loop_
_entity_poly.entity_id
_entity_poly.type
_entity_poly.pdbx_seq_one_letter_code
_entity_poly.pdbx_strand_id
1 'polypeptide(L)'
;MPATVATAATPSGGFDVTPSQLYRASDDIAVQQDLFHKAADHFIDELEKHPDCGGFGTAAQQFAEAYTKVANRLLEVWAKSVVSIGGVAVGFTTTANNYAAADMATQPTGPSGNASLPHHQLPPIIDRPPQYRQVPGLKWGSHDDAQEFIDSALHHVEAVFLAVLRPVLEHACRFGKAATILPLPNHQRLRDVSQAWALPGMAAGTADGNLINVLSGITDQTNTGWYTAMRQFCSSVWGTTAWGTYRDGYVWSHDQANNTGMSHPILAVINDTCGVMGQALEAYAQAAEDVRHDLHELYRKAVLKALPHISSHNPFKALKDLVKSTAKSLQELSVGIVLEIDEHAMNEVVEAYNNRVTRQIPELNKLMAALDEAYLSAPEFRKEEARAEAFGARALTEFKGDPLYTVAGDDESNHTFPVDLANQEGLSGAHVIDRHVGLTDEQLGQRLRDAPGSNPNSPAKASTFADLATAQRLTQAVLDDPANQQRLQNYLANNPSPPSKRELGLVFPQPTGTTWVQGDPAPHASMNVIVVIRPVPGGHPPYVVLTAMPSDRQPPP
;
A
#
# COMPACT_ATOMS: atom_id res chain seq x y z
N MET A 1 -21.71 -14.51 62.23
CA MET A 1 -22.04 -15.19 60.96
C MET A 1 -20.74 -15.44 60.24
N PRO A 2 -20.42 -16.67 59.83
CA PRO A 2 -19.15 -16.96 59.19
C PRO A 2 -19.16 -16.39 57.76
N ALA A 3 -18.07 -15.70 57.41
CA ALA A 3 -17.87 -15.13 56.08
C ALA A 3 -17.76 -16.26 55.06
N THR A 4 -18.60 -16.17 54.02
CA THR A 4 -18.51 -16.99 52.82
C THR A 4 -17.19 -16.70 52.12
N VAL A 5 -16.31 -17.71 52.09
CA VAL A 5 -15.13 -17.73 51.23
C VAL A 5 -15.62 -17.70 49.79
N ALA A 6 -15.32 -16.64 49.06
CA ALA A 6 -15.50 -16.60 47.61
C ALA A 6 -14.57 -17.66 47.00
N THR A 7 -15.15 -18.75 46.52
CA THR A 7 -14.49 -19.74 45.69
C THR A 7 -13.94 -19.05 44.45
N ALA A 8 -12.63 -19.18 44.23
CA ALA A 8 -11.97 -18.79 42.99
C ALA A 8 -12.74 -19.36 41.81
N ALA A 9 -13.14 -18.47 40.89
CA ALA A 9 -13.71 -18.89 39.62
C ALA A 9 -12.63 -19.68 38.87
N THR A 10 -12.95 -20.93 38.54
CA THR A 10 -12.15 -21.76 37.64
C THR A 10 -11.97 -21.03 36.31
N PRO A 11 -10.76 -20.91 35.75
CA PRO A 11 -10.58 -20.30 34.44
C PRO A 11 -11.33 -21.15 33.41
N SER A 12 -12.32 -20.54 32.76
CA SER A 12 -13.00 -21.12 31.61
C SER A 12 -11.95 -21.44 30.56
N GLY A 13 -11.90 -22.70 30.09
CA GLY A 13 -10.92 -23.22 29.15
C GLY A 13 -10.58 -22.21 28.06
N GLY A 14 -9.43 -21.58 28.23
CA GLY A 14 -9.04 -20.38 27.50
C GLY A 14 -8.23 -20.75 26.26
N PHE A 15 -8.45 -19.99 25.22
CA PHE A 15 -7.57 -19.92 24.07
C PHE A 15 -6.11 -19.72 24.53
N ASP A 16 -5.27 -20.74 24.37
CA ASP A 16 -3.85 -20.69 24.78
C ASP A 16 -2.96 -20.64 23.54
N VAL A 17 -2.21 -19.54 23.41
CA VAL A 17 -1.22 -19.37 22.35
C VAL A 17 0.14 -19.85 22.87
N THR A 18 0.77 -20.68 22.06
CA THR A 18 2.11 -21.24 22.28
C THR A 18 3.12 -20.59 21.33
N PRO A 19 4.42 -20.57 21.67
CA PRO A 19 5.47 -20.15 20.75
C PRO A 19 5.40 -20.88 19.39
N SER A 20 5.01 -22.16 19.40
CA SER A 20 4.84 -22.94 18.17
C SER A 20 3.76 -22.42 17.22
N GLN A 21 2.69 -21.82 17.75
CA GLN A 21 1.66 -21.18 16.93
C GLN A 21 2.14 -19.86 16.36
N LEU A 22 2.93 -19.08 17.12
CA LEU A 22 3.55 -17.85 16.59
C LEU A 22 4.59 -18.14 15.50
N TYR A 23 5.42 -19.20 15.64
CA TYR A 23 6.32 -19.60 14.56
C TYR A 23 5.57 -19.97 13.28
N ARG A 24 4.48 -20.73 13.38
CA ARG A 24 3.63 -21.04 12.21
C ARG A 24 3.02 -19.78 11.60
N ALA A 25 2.48 -18.88 12.43
CA ALA A 25 1.92 -17.62 11.96
C ALA A 25 2.98 -16.78 11.22
N SER A 26 4.21 -16.74 11.75
CA SER A 26 5.35 -16.09 11.11
C SER A 26 5.67 -16.68 9.74
N ASP A 27 5.81 -18.00 9.65
CA ASP A 27 6.11 -18.69 8.39
C ASP A 27 5.01 -18.47 7.35
N ASP A 28 3.74 -18.57 7.75
CA ASP A 28 2.58 -18.36 6.88
C ASP A 28 2.52 -16.91 6.35
N ILE A 29 2.85 -15.93 7.20
CA ILE A 29 2.91 -14.50 6.82
C ILE A 29 4.08 -14.23 5.87
N ALA A 30 5.24 -14.85 6.09
CA ALA A 30 6.38 -14.75 5.18
C ALA A 30 6.04 -15.29 3.78
N VAL A 31 5.28 -16.40 3.71
CA VAL A 31 4.74 -16.91 2.44
C VAL A 31 3.79 -15.90 1.79
N GLN A 32 2.91 -15.24 2.56
CA GLN A 32 2.04 -14.20 2.02
C GLN A 32 2.82 -12.99 1.49
N GLN A 33 3.90 -12.59 2.16
CA GLN A 33 4.78 -11.52 1.68
C GLN A 33 5.35 -11.85 0.29
N ASP A 34 5.91 -13.06 0.13
CA ASP A 34 6.51 -13.51 -1.13
C ASP A 34 5.48 -13.57 -2.26
N LEU A 35 4.28 -14.10 -1.98
CA LEU A 35 3.18 -14.13 -2.96
C LEU A 35 2.73 -12.71 -3.35
N PHE A 36 2.58 -11.81 -2.37
CA PHE A 36 2.20 -10.43 -2.61
C PHE A 36 3.28 -9.67 -3.40
N HIS A 37 4.55 -9.91 -3.13
CA HIS A 37 5.67 -9.38 -3.92
C HIS A 37 5.62 -9.86 -5.38
N LYS A 38 5.55 -11.19 -5.59
CA LYS A 38 5.54 -11.78 -6.93
C LYS A 38 4.33 -11.38 -7.78
N ALA A 39 3.21 -11.04 -7.14
CA ALA A 39 2.03 -10.56 -7.86
C ALA A 39 2.27 -9.24 -8.61
N ALA A 40 3.14 -8.35 -8.10
CA ALA A 40 3.52 -7.14 -8.82
C ALA A 40 4.36 -7.44 -10.06
N ASP A 41 5.33 -8.36 -9.97
CA ASP A 41 6.10 -8.80 -11.14
C ASP A 41 5.23 -9.47 -12.19
N HIS A 42 4.31 -10.35 -11.76
CA HIS A 42 3.34 -10.98 -12.65
C HIS A 42 2.43 -9.96 -13.33
N PHE A 43 1.99 -8.93 -12.61
CA PHE A 43 1.23 -7.84 -13.20
C PHE A 43 2.03 -7.10 -14.28
N ILE A 44 3.29 -6.76 -14.03
CA ILE A 44 4.15 -6.10 -15.02
C ILE A 44 4.37 -7.02 -16.23
N ASP A 45 4.60 -8.32 -16.01
CA ASP A 45 4.74 -9.31 -17.09
C ASP A 45 3.47 -9.38 -17.96
N GLU A 46 2.28 -9.26 -17.36
CA GLU A 46 1.02 -9.21 -18.12
C GLU A 46 0.94 -7.96 -18.99
N LEU A 47 1.32 -6.80 -18.46
CA LEU A 47 1.34 -5.55 -19.22
C LEU A 47 2.36 -5.58 -20.37
N GLU A 48 3.52 -6.21 -20.16
CA GLU A 48 4.58 -6.34 -21.17
C GLU A 48 4.17 -7.20 -22.37
N LYS A 49 3.14 -8.04 -22.27
CA LYS A 49 2.58 -8.80 -23.41
C LYS A 49 1.89 -7.89 -24.44
N HIS A 50 1.52 -6.68 -24.05
CA HIS A 50 0.75 -5.75 -24.86
C HIS A 50 1.47 -4.41 -25.08
N PRO A 51 2.72 -4.42 -25.62
CA PRO A 51 3.47 -3.19 -25.79
C PRO A 51 2.85 -2.29 -26.88
N ASP A 52 3.16 -1.00 -26.76
CA ASP A 52 3.02 0.01 -27.81
C ASP A 52 1.60 0.18 -28.40
N CYS A 53 0.56 -0.01 -27.58
CA CYS A 53 -0.84 0.02 -28.02
C CYS A 53 -1.50 1.41 -28.02
N GLY A 54 -0.80 2.45 -27.56
CA GLY A 54 -1.39 3.78 -27.32
C GLY A 54 -1.58 4.66 -28.56
N GLY A 55 -0.99 4.33 -29.72
CA GLY A 55 -1.17 5.12 -30.94
C GLY A 55 -0.53 6.52 -30.89
N PHE A 56 -0.84 7.36 -31.89
CA PHE A 56 -0.22 8.67 -32.07
C PHE A 56 -1.15 9.84 -31.68
N GLY A 57 -0.55 11.01 -31.41
CA GLY A 57 -1.25 12.28 -31.15
C GLY A 57 -1.13 12.79 -29.71
N THR A 58 -1.43 14.08 -29.52
CA THR A 58 -1.28 14.76 -28.23
C THR A 58 -2.10 14.13 -27.10
N ALA A 59 -3.37 13.78 -27.36
CA ALA A 59 -4.24 13.18 -26.34
C ALA A 59 -3.72 11.80 -25.90
N ALA A 60 -3.21 10.99 -26.85
CA ALA A 60 -2.60 9.70 -26.58
C ALA A 60 -1.36 9.81 -25.71
N GLN A 61 -0.46 10.75 -26.06
CA GLN A 61 0.77 11.01 -25.31
C GLN A 61 0.48 11.45 -23.88
N GLN A 62 -0.42 12.41 -23.69
CA GLN A 62 -0.77 12.91 -22.36
C GLN A 62 -1.47 11.84 -21.50
N PHE A 63 -2.30 10.99 -22.11
CA PHE A 63 -2.87 9.83 -21.42
C PHE A 63 -1.77 8.85 -20.99
N ALA A 64 -0.85 8.48 -21.89
CA ALA A 64 0.25 7.56 -21.59
C ALA A 64 1.17 8.08 -20.47
N GLU A 65 1.43 9.39 -20.44
CA GLU A 65 2.16 10.05 -19.36
C GLU A 65 1.43 9.93 -18.01
N ALA A 66 0.14 10.26 -17.97
CA ALA A 66 -0.67 10.14 -16.75
C ALA A 66 -0.79 8.68 -16.28
N TYR A 67 -1.01 7.76 -17.21
CA TYR A 67 -1.02 6.32 -16.97
C TYR A 67 0.26 5.85 -16.28
N THR A 68 1.42 6.15 -16.89
CA THR A 68 2.73 5.69 -16.39
C THR A 68 3.04 6.31 -15.02
N LYS A 69 2.70 7.58 -14.83
CA LYS A 69 2.87 8.28 -13.54
C LYS A 69 2.09 7.60 -12.42
N VAL A 70 0.80 7.37 -12.61
CA VAL A 70 -0.07 6.74 -11.61
C VAL A 70 0.36 5.31 -11.35
N ALA A 71 0.64 4.55 -12.41
CA ALA A 71 0.98 3.14 -12.31
C ALA A 71 2.30 2.92 -11.55
N ASN A 72 3.32 3.74 -11.81
CA ASN A 72 4.59 3.65 -11.07
C ASN A 72 4.43 4.04 -9.60
N ARG A 73 3.63 5.06 -9.27
CA ARG A 73 3.35 5.41 -7.86
C ARG A 73 2.61 4.29 -7.15
N LEU A 74 1.68 3.59 -7.81
CA LEU A 74 1.04 2.39 -7.26
C LEU A 74 2.07 1.29 -6.95
N LEU A 75 3.03 1.05 -7.83
CA LEU A 75 4.11 0.07 -7.57
C LEU A 75 5.01 0.50 -6.40
N GLU A 76 5.27 1.80 -6.22
CA GLU A 76 6.00 2.32 -5.06
C GLU A 76 5.23 2.08 -3.74
N VAL A 77 3.92 2.30 -3.73
CA VAL A 77 3.05 1.97 -2.59
C VAL A 77 3.08 0.46 -2.31
N TRP A 78 2.90 -0.35 -3.36
CA TRP A 78 2.96 -1.82 -3.26
C TRP A 78 4.28 -2.30 -2.67
N ALA A 79 5.41 -1.76 -3.14
CA ALA A 79 6.74 -2.09 -2.64
C ALA A 79 6.88 -1.81 -1.14
N LYS A 80 6.41 -0.66 -0.65
CA LYS A 80 6.43 -0.38 0.79
C LYS A 80 5.50 -1.31 1.58
N SER A 81 4.34 -1.66 1.03
CA SER A 81 3.43 -2.61 1.67
C SER A 81 4.00 -4.03 1.80
N VAL A 82 4.83 -4.48 0.85
CA VAL A 82 5.57 -5.75 1.00
C VAL A 82 6.41 -5.74 2.27
N VAL A 83 7.11 -4.65 2.55
CA VAL A 83 8.01 -4.53 3.72
C VAL A 83 7.26 -4.60 5.05
N SER A 84 6.09 -3.94 5.11
CA SER A 84 5.17 -3.98 6.26
C SER A 84 4.85 -5.43 6.68
N ILE A 85 4.48 -6.28 5.71
CA ILE A 85 4.17 -7.70 5.96
C ILE A 85 5.40 -8.46 6.49
N GLY A 86 6.60 -8.17 5.97
CA GLY A 86 7.84 -8.82 6.40
C GLY A 86 8.20 -8.51 7.86
N GLY A 87 7.97 -7.27 8.28
CA GLY A 87 8.14 -6.86 9.69
C GLY A 87 7.29 -7.70 10.63
N VAL A 88 6.03 -7.98 10.25
CA VAL A 88 5.14 -8.83 11.05
C VAL A 88 5.68 -10.23 11.24
N ALA A 89 6.14 -10.87 10.16
CA ALA A 89 6.69 -12.23 10.23
C ALA A 89 7.88 -12.30 11.19
N VAL A 90 8.82 -11.35 11.08
CA VAL A 90 10.01 -11.31 11.95
C VAL A 90 9.63 -11.01 13.40
N GLY A 91 8.73 -10.06 13.64
CA GLY A 91 8.28 -9.72 14.99
C GLY A 91 7.71 -10.94 15.73
N PHE A 92 6.89 -11.76 15.08
CA PHE A 92 6.37 -12.99 15.68
C PHE A 92 7.44 -14.04 16.00
N THR A 93 8.43 -14.25 15.12
CA THR A 93 9.55 -15.14 15.44
C THR A 93 10.36 -14.61 16.61
N THR A 94 10.65 -13.31 16.63
CA THR A 94 11.40 -12.64 17.70
C THR A 94 10.69 -12.79 19.03
N THR A 95 9.38 -12.53 19.11
CA THR A 95 8.59 -12.75 20.32
C THR A 95 8.63 -14.20 20.78
N ALA A 96 8.39 -15.15 19.88
CA ALA A 96 8.35 -16.56 20.24
C ALA A 96 9.71 -17.05 20.75
N ASN A 97 10.81 -16.60 20.14
CA ASN A 97 12.17 -16.87 20.61
C ASN A 97 12.43 -16.27 21.99
N ASN A 98 12.05 -15.02 22.21
CA ASN A 98 12.24 -14.33 23.49
C ASN A 98 11.42 -15.00 24.61
N TYR A 99 10.18 -15.37 24.31
CA TYR A 99 9.32 -16.09 25.25
C TYR A 99 9.88 -17.48 25.58
N ALA A 100 10.32 -18.25 24.58
CA ALA A 100 10.88 -19.58 24.81
C ALA A 100 12.18 -19.52 25.63
N ALA A 101 13.00 -18.49 25.42
CA ALA A 101 14.19 -18.25 26.23
C ALA A 101 13.82 -17.91 27.68
N ALA A 102 12.83 -17.03 27.89
CA ALA A 102 12.34 -16.66 29.21
C ALA A 102 11.73 -17.85 29.97
N ASP A 103 10.84 -18.63 29.34
CA ASP A 103 10.22 -19.82 29.92
C ASP A 103 11.29 -20.84 30.35
N MET A 104 12.28 -21.10 29.51
CA MET A 104 13.39 -22.00 29.85
C MET A 104 14.22 -21.48 31.04
N ALA A 105 14.43 -20.18 31.15
CA ALA A 105 15.14 -19.58 32.29
C ALA A 105 14.39 -19.79 33.62
N THR A 106 13.05 -19.88 33.58
CA THR A 106 12.24 -20.20 34.78
C THR A 106 12.26 -21.69 35.16
N GLN A 107 12.73 -22.59 34.28
CA GLN A 107 12.75 -24.05 34.50
C GLN A 107 14.17 -24.68 34.46
N PRO A 108 15.10 -24.30 35.36
CA PRO A 108 16.51 -24.71 35.29
C PRO A 108 16.80 -26.21 35.54
N THR A 109 15.81 -27.06 35.83
CA THR A 109 16.00 -28.49 36.18
C THR A 109 15.13 -29.49 35.41
N GLY A 110 14.50 -29.10 34.30
CA GLY A 110 13.80 -30.02 33.41
C GLY A 110 14.74 -31.07 32.77
N PRO A 111 14.21 -32.21 32.26
CA PRO A 111 14.99 -33.40 31.86
C PRO A 111 15.99 -33.21 30.70
N SER A 112 16.18 -31.99 30.20
CA SER A 112 17.21 -31.63 29.24
C SER A 112 18.03 -30.45 29.74
N GLY A 113 18.84 -30.66 30.77
CA GLY A 113 19.90 -29.73 31.22
C GLY A 113 21.01 -29.48 30.19
N ASN A 114 20.75 -29.74 28.91
CA ASN A 114 21.61 -29.56 27.73
C ASN A 114 20.76 -29.22 26.47
N ALA A 115 19.53 -28.71 26.61
CA ALA A 115 18.80 -28.21 25.46
C ALA A 115 19.39 -26.85 25.05
N SER A 116 19.85 -26.72 23.81
CA SER A 116 20.16 -25.41 23.23
C SER A 116 18.94 -24.50 23.37
N LEU A 117 19.15 -23.21 23.65
CA LEU A 117 18.10 -22.19 23.61
C LEU A 117 17.20 -22.44 22.39
N PRO A 118 15.87 -22.59 22.56
CA PRO A 118 14.95 -22.73 21.44
C PRO A 118 15.02 -21.44 20.63
N HIS A 119 15.81 -21.45 19.57
CA HIS A 119 15.96 -20.33 18.66
C HIS A 119 15.54 -20.80 17.27
N HIS A 120 14.36 -20.36 16.86
CA HIS A 120 13.91 -20.50 15.49
C HIS A 120 14.61 -19.45 14.64
N GLN A 121 15.12 -19.86 13.48
CA GLN A 121 15.69 -18.92 12.52
C GLN A 121 14.60 -17.95 12.05
N LEU A 122 14.97 -16.69 11.87
CA LEU A 122 14.06 -15.71 11.26
C LEU A 122 13.69 -16.17 9.84
N PRO A 123 12.42 -16.03 9.43
CA PRO A 123 12.02 -16.39 8.09
C PRO A 123 12.73 -15.51 7.05
N PRO A 124 13.00 -16.03 5.85
CA PRO A 124 13.49 -15.21 4.76
C PRO A 124 12.39 -14.21 4.34
N ILE A 125 12.68 -12.92 4.49
CA ILE A 125 11.73 -11.84 4.18
C ILE A 125 12.36 -10.78 3.29
N ILE A 126 11.52 -9.89 2.78
CA ILE A 126 11.92 -8.65 2.09
C ILE A 126 11.82 -7.51 3.11
N ASP A 127 12.96 -6.99 3.58
CA ASP A 127 13.05 -5.93 4.61
C ASP A 127 13.20 -4.51 4.04
N ARG A 128 13.29 -4.40 2.71
CA ARG A 128 13.44 -3.13 1.99
C ARG A 128 12.50 -3.09 0.81
N PRO A 129 11.95 -1.91 0.45
CA PRO A 129 11.02 -1.82 -0.67
C PRO A 129 11.66 -2.39 -1.94
N PRO A 130 11.08 -3.44 -2.55
CA PRO A 130 11.59 -3.99 -3.80
C PRO A 130 11.55 -2.93 -4.91
N GLN A 131 12.56 -2.95 -5.77
CA GLN A 131 12.59 -2.09 -6.95
C GLN A 131 11.97 -2.82 -8.13
N TYR A 132 10.68 -2.57 -8.35
CA TYR A 132 9.98 -3.11 -9.51
C TYR A 132 10.44 -2.42 -10.80
N ARG A 133 10.28 -3.15 -11.91
CA ARG A 133 10.39 -2.56 -13.25
C ARG A 133 9.35 -1.46 -13.41
N GLN A 134 9.68 -0.47 -14.22
CA GLN A 134 8.70 0.54 -14.60
C GLN A 134 7.58 -0.09 -15.42
N VAL A 135 6.37 0.40 -15.21
CA VAL A 135 5.21 -0.01 -15.99
C VAL A 135 5.46 0.31 -17.47
N PRO A 136 5.22 -0.64 -18.40
CA PRO A 136 5.36 -0.40 -19.82
C PRO A 136 4.51 0.79 -20.24
N GLY A 137 5.14 1.81 -20.82
CA GLY A 137 4.40 2.94 -21.36
C GLY A 137 3.52 2.51 -22.53
N LEU A 138 2.37 3.16 -22.69
CA LEU A 138 1.49 3.01 -23.86
C LEU A 138 2.05 3.78 -25.06
N LYS A 139 3.31 3.48 -25.42
CA LYS A 139 4.01 4.21 -26.48
C LYS A 139 3.35 3.97 -27.83
N TRP A 140 3.81 4.75 -28.79
CA TRP A 140 3.53 4.54 -30.19
C TRP A 140 4.38 3.36 -30.73
N GLY A 141 3.74 2.36 -31.32
CA GLY A 141 4.42 1.25 -31.99
C GLY A 141 5.15 1.71 -33.23
N SER A 142 6.34 1.14 -33.49
CA SER A 142 7.06 1.39 -34.73
C SER A 142 6.19 0.97 -35.93
N HIS A 143 5.92 1.91 -36.84
CA HIS A 143 5.44 1.86 -38.25
C HIS A 143 4.62 0.67 -38.82
N ASP A 144 4.72 -0.55 -38.32
CA ASP A 144 4.09 -1.77 -38.84
C ASP A 144 2.58 -1.87 -38.50
N ASP A 145 2.10 -1.23 -37.43
CA ASP A 145 0.66 -1.22 -37.07
C ASP A 145 -0.18 -0.25 -37.94
N ALA A 146 0.47 0.67 -38.65
CA ALA A 146 -0.22 1.51 -39.66
C ALA A 146 -0.73 0.64 -40.83
N GLN A 147 -0.08 -0.49 -41.10
CA GLN A 147 -0.49 -1.43 -42.15
C GLN A 147 -1.76 -2.18 -41.76
N GLU A 148 -1.95 -2.54 -40.48
CA GLU A 148 -3.18 -3.19 -40.00
C GLU A 148 -4.41 -2.28 -40.05
N PHE A 149 -4.29 -0.97 -39.80
CA PHE A 149 -5.43 -0.04 -40.00
C PHE A 149 -5.85 0.00 -41.47
N ILE A 150 -4.89 0.04 -42.40
CA ILE A 150 -5.18 0.03 -43.83
C ILE A 150 -5.72 -1.34 -44.28
N ASP A 151 -5.18 -2.45 -43.78
CA ASP A 151 -5.65 -3.81 -44.12
C ASP A 151 -7.02 -4.13 -43.47
N SER A 152 -7.32 -3.60 -42.29
CA SER A 152 -8.60 -3.73 -41.58
C SER A 152 -9.69 -2.80 -42.13
N ALA A 153 -9.35 -1.57 -42.53
CA ALA A 153 -10.24 -0.63 -43.23
C ALA A 153 -10.71 -1.15 -44.61
N LEU A 154 -10.32 -2.37 -44.98
CA LEU A 154 -10.38 -2.90 -46.32
C LEU A 154 -10.86 -4.38 -46.32
N HIS A 155 -11.20 -4.96 -45.15
CA HIS A 155 -11.53 -6.38 -44.96
C HIS A 155 -12.82 -6.87 -45.69
N HIS A 156 -13.59 -5.99 -46.31
CA HIS A 156 -14.79 -6.31 -47.11
C HIS A 156 -14.66 -5.98 -48.60
N VAL A 157 -13.47 -5.57 -49.03
CA VAL A 157 -13.15 -5.32 -50.44
C VAL A 157 -12.20 -6.45 -50.89
N GLU A 158 -12.51 -7.13 -51.99
CA GLU A 158 -11.67 -8.23 -52.53
C GLU A 158 -10.18 -7.82 -52.56
N ALA A 159 -9.28 -8.67 -52.08
CA ALA A 159 -7.84 -8.38 -51.87
C ALA A 159 -7.13 -7.76 -53.09
N VAL A 160 -7.61 -8.07 -54.30
CA VAL A 160 -7.11 -7.52 -55.56
C VAL A 160 -7.38 -6.01 -55.71
N PHE A 161 -8.49 -5.48 -55.19
CA PHE A 161 -8.78 -4.04 -55.20
C PHE A 161 -8.01 -3.28 -54.13
N LEU A 162 -7.65 -3.95 -53.04
CA LEU A 162 -6.91 -3.36 -51.93
C LEU A 162 -5.50 -2.97 -52.31
N ALA A 163 -4.81 -3.83 -53.05
CA ALA A 163 -3.47 -3.56 -53.55
C ALA A 163 -3.40 -2.28 -54.42
N VAL A 164 -4.53 -1.91 -55.04
CA VAL A 164 -4.66 -0.77 -55.95
C VAL A 164 -5.08 0.50 -55.21
N LEU A 165 -5.97 0.39 -54.22
CA LEU A 165 -6.46 1.51 -53.42
C LEU A 165 -5.55 1.90 -52.26
N ARG A 166 -4.73 0.98 -51.74
CA ARG A 166 -3.82 1.22 -50.61
C ARG A 166 -2.88 2.42 -50.83
N PRO A 167 -2.11 2.53 -51.92
CA PRO A 167 -1.24 3.69 -52.15
C PRO A 167 -1.99 5.02 -52.27
N VAL A 168 -3.24 4.95 -52.72
CA VAL A 168 -4.13 6.09 -52.92
C VAL A 168 -4.69 6.58 -51.57
N LEU A 169 -5.12 5.66 -50.72
CA LEU A 169 -5.59 5.95 -49.35
C LEU A 169 -4.43 6.42 -48.47
N GLU A 170 -3.24 5.85 -48.59
CA GLU A 170 -2.03 6.33 -47.89
C GLU A 170 -1.72 7.80 -48.21
N HIS A 171 -1.96 8.24 -49.45
CA HIS A 171 -1.83 9.65 -49.83
C HIS A 171 -2.95 10.52 -49.25
N ALA A 172 -4.20 10.02 -49.28
CA ALA A 172 -5.36 10.73 -48.74
C ALA A 172 -5.34 10.84 -47.21
N CYS A 173 -4.84 9.83 -46.49
CA CYS A 173 -4.69 9.81 -45.03
C CYS A 173 -3.65 10.82 -44.51
N ARG A 174 -2.86 11.45 -45.40
CA ARG A 174 -1.96 12.56 -45.06
C ARG A 174 -2.65 13.93 -45.10
N PHE A 175 -3.92 14.00 -45.48
CA PHE A 175 -4.72 15.22 -45.51
C PHE A 175 -5.70 15.31 -44.31
N GLY A 176 -5.88 16.52 -43.76
CA GLY A 176 -6.81 16.80 -42.65
C GLY A 176 -6.30 16.40 -41.26
N LYS A 177 -7.14 16.55 -40.22
CA LYS A 177 -6.74 16.22 -38.83
C LYS A 177 -6.55 14.72 -38.57
N ALA A 178 -7.02 13.81 -39.44
CA ALA A 178 -6.80 12.38 -39.25
C ALA A 178 -5.31 12.01 -39.24
N ALA A 179 -4.48 12.73 -40.02
CA ALA A 179 -3.04 12.55 -40.02
C ALA A 179 -2.37 12.81 -38.65
N THR A 180 -3.00 13.57 -37.77
CA THR A 180 -2.43 13.95 -36.47
C THR A 180 -2.61 12.88 -35.39
N ILE A 181 -3.46 11.87 -35.64
CA ILE A 181 -3.73 10.75 -34.72
C ILE A 181 -3.32 9.41 -35.33
N LEU A 182 -2.80 9.39 -36.55
CA LEU A 182 -2.37 8.16 -37.22
C LEU A 182 -0.91 7.82 -36.90
N PRO A 183 -0.61 6.53 -36.70
CA PRO A 183 -1.55 5.40 -36.64
C PRO A 183 -2.39 5.40 -35.37
N LEU A 184 -3.63 4.90 -35.51
CA LEU A 184 -4.59 4.80 -34.42
C LEU A 184 -4.15 3.76 -33.37
N PRO A 185 -4.57 3.92 -32.10
CA PRO A 185 -4.30 2.94 -31.05
C PRO A 185 -4.83 1.54 -31.37
N ASN A 186 -4.19 0.52 -30.80
CA ASN A 186 -4.66 -0.86 -30.87
C ASN A 186 -5.71 -1.08 -29.76
N HIS A 187 -6.99 -0.90 -30.11
CA HIS A 187 -8.11 -1.01 -29.18
C HIS A 187 -8.19 -2.37 -28.47
N GLN A 188 -7.91 -3.48 -29.15
CA GLN A 188 -7.95 -4.80 -28.50
C GLN A 188 -6.85 -4.94 -27.44
N ARG A 189 -5.62 -4.56 -27.77
CA ARG A 189 -4.53 -4.57 -26.78
C ARG A 189 -4.81 -3.61 -25.61
N LEU A 190 -5.43 -2.45 -25.85
CA LEU A 190 -5.86 -1.55 -24.78
C LEU A 190 -6.91 -2.20 -23.87
N ARG A 191 -7.85 -2.98 -24.41
CA ARG A 191 -8.80 -3.79 -23.61
C ARG A 191 -8.09 -4.87 -22.80
N ASP A 192 -7.10 -5.55 -23.38
CA ASP A 192 -6.34 -6.58 -22.67
C ASP A 192 -5.54 -5.96 -21.51
N VAL A 193 -4.88 -4.81 -21.75
CA VAL A 193 -4.20 -4.02 -20.70
C VAL A 193 -5.21 -3.59 -19.63
N SER A 194 -6.40 -3.10 -20.01
CA SER A 194 -7.49 -2.75 -19.09
C SER A 194 -7.86 -3.91 -18.17
N GLN A 195 -7.98 -5.12 -18.72
CA GLN A 195 -8.32 -6.32 -17.94
C GLN A 195 -7.18 -6.73 -16.98
N ALA A 196 -5.91 -6.58 -17.40
CA ALA A 196 -4.75 -6.88 -16.57
C ALA A 196 -4.73 -6.06 -15.26
N TRP A 197 -5.33 -4.86 -15.24
CA TRP A 197 -5.44 -4.03 -14.03
C TRP A 197 -6.30 -4.65 -12.91
N ALA A 198 -7.07 -5.70 -13.18
CA ALA A 198 -7.74 -6.43 -12.11
C ALA A 198 -6.77 -7.23 -11.23
N LEU A 199 -5.59 -7.60 -11.77
CA LEU A 199 -4.65 -8.52 -11.11
C LEU A 199 -4.13 -7.99 -9.76
N PRO A 200 -3.62 -6.74 -9.65
CA PRO A 200 -3.10 -6.25 -8.38
C PRO A 200 -4.19 -6.16 -7.32
N GLY A 201 -5.41 -5.74 -7.69
CA GLY A 201 -6.52 -5.65 -6.74
C GLY A 201 -6.93 -7.01 -6.17
N MET A 202 -6.95 -8.07 -7.00
CA MET A 202 -7.22 -9.43 -6.53
C MET A 202 -6.11 -9.96 -5.62
N ALA A 203 -4.85 -9.71 -5.96
CA ALA A 203 -3.71 -10.14 -5.15
C ALA A 203 -3.67 -9.42 -3.79
N ALA A 204 -3.98 -8.12 -3.77
CA ALA A 204 -4.13 -7.31 -2.57
C ALA A 204 -5.23 -7.85 -1.64
N GLY A 205 -6.43 -8.12 -2.17
CA GLY A 205 -7.52 -8.71 -1.39
C GLY A 205 -7.21 -10.12 -0.88
N THR A 206 -6.47 -10.92 -1.65
CA THR A 206 -6.05 -12.28 -1.25
C THR A 206 -5.05 -12.24 -0.10
N ALA A 207 -4.02 -11.38 -0.21
CA ALA A 207 -3.02 -11.20 0.84
C ALA A 207 -3.69 -10.75 2.15
N ASP A 208 -4.59 -9.77 2.08
CA ASP A 208 -5.34 -9.28 3.23
C ASP A 208 -6.16 -10.36 3.94
N GLY A 209 -6.97 -11.10 3.17
CA GLY A 209 -7.78 -12.19 3.71
C GLY A 209 -6.93 -13.27 4.37
N ASN A 210 -5.78 -13.61 3.78
CA ASN A 210 -4.87 -14.60 4.35
C ASN A 210 -4.20 -14.10 5.63
N LEU A 211 -3.78 -12.83 5.70
CA LEU A 211 -3.23 -12.26 6.93
C LEU A 211 -4.26 -12.26 8.07
N ILE A 212 -5.50 -11.83 7.80
CA ILE A 212 -6.59 -11.87 8.78
C ILE A 212 -6.84 -13.32 9.27
N ASN A 213 -6.80 -14.29 8.35
CA ASN A 213 -7.00 -15.71 8.69
C ASN A 213 -5.88 -16.25 9.59
N VAL A 214 -4.61 -15.92 9.31
CA VAL A 214 -3.48 -16.31 10.17
C VAL A 214 -3.63 -15.69 11.56
N LEU A 215 -3.93 -14.39 11.64
CA LEU A 215 -4.05 -13.66 12.90
C LEU A 215 -5.25 -14.11 13.74
N SER A 216 -6.32 -14.52 13.08
CA SER A 216 -7.48 -15.16 13.72
C SER A 216 -7.10 -16.45 14.45
N GLY A 217 -6.08 -17.18 13.98
CA GLY A 217 -5.59 -18.40 14.62
C GLY A 217 -4.83 -18.17 15.93
N ILE A 218 -4.39 -16.93 16.20
CA ILE A 218 -3.68 -16.51 17.42
C ILE A 218 -4.45 -15.44 18.22
N THR A 219 -5.76 -15.28 17.96
CA THR A 219 -6.64 -14.35 18.65
C THR A 219 -7.89 -15.05 19.21
N ASP A 220 -8.24 -14.80 20.47
CA ASP A 220 -9.57 -15.15 20.99
C ASP A 220 -10.65 -14.20 20.46
N GLN A 221 -11.38 -14.63 19.44
CA GLN A 221 -12.45 -13.85 18.81
C GLN A 221 -13.69 -13.67 19.70
N THR A 222 -13.83 -14.44 20.78
CA THR A 222 -14.95 -14.31 21.72
C THR A 222 -14.73 -13.21 22.75
N ASN A 223 -13.47 -12.77 22.91
CA ASN A 223 -13.08 -11.65 23.75
C ASN A 223 -13.05 -10.35 22.94
N THR A 224 -13.94 -9.41 23.26
CA THR A 224 -14.10 -8.16 22.50
C THR A 224 -12.86 -7.27 22.52
N GLY A 225 -12.09 -7.27 23.62
CA GLY A 225 -10.83 -6.52 23.70
C GLY A 225 -9.77 -7.09 22.77
N TRP A 226 -9.63 -8.42 22.74
CA TRP A 226 -8.72 -9.13 21.86
C TRP A 226 -9.10 -9.03 20.39
N TYR A 227 -10.37 -9.19 20.08
CA TYR A 227 -10.87 -8.98 18.73
C TYR A 227 -10.61 -7.55 18.26
N THR A 228 -10.77 -6.54 19.12
CA THR A 228 -10.41 -5.15 18.79
C THR A 228 -8.91 -4.99 18.53
N ALA A 229 -8.06 -5.58 19.37
CA ALA A 229 -6.60 -5.53 19.21
C ALA A 229 -6.14 -6.18 17.89
N MET A 230 -6.71 -7.34 17.53
CA MET A 230 -6.44 -8.00 16.26
C MET A 230 -6.83 -7.12 15.08
N ARG A 231 -8.03 -6.52 15.10
CA ARG A 231 -8.48 -5.63 14.04
C ARG A 231 -7.59 -4.40 13.88
N GLN A 232 -7.20 -3.78 15.00
CA GLN A 232 -6.28 -2.67 15.00
C GLN A 232 -4.91 -3.08 14.46
N PHE A 233 -4.40 -4.26 14.82
CA PHE A 233 -3.13 -4.77 14.33
C PHE A 233 -3.18 -5.02 12.81
N CYS A 234 -4.16 -5.79 12.32
CA CYS A 234 -4.39 -5.99 10.89
C CYS A 234 -4.51 -4.66 10.13
N SER A 235 -5.30 -3.71 10.66
CA SER A 235 -5.45 -2.41 10.02
C SER A 235 -4.16 -1.61 10.00
N SER A 236 -3.29 -1.79 11.00
CA SER A 236 -2.03 -1.06 11.12
C SER A 236 -0.99 -1.50 10.08
N VAL A 237 -0.98 -2.80 9.73
CA VAL A 237 -0.19 -3.36 8.61
C VAL A 237 -0.50 -2.63 7.30
N TRP A 238 -1.78 -2.24 7.13
CA TRP A 238 -2.28 -1.53 5.94
C TRP A 238 -2.36 -0.01 6.09
N GLY A 239 -1.53 0.55 6.97
CA GLY A 239 -1.25 2.00 7.02
C GLY A 239 -2.09 2.81 7.99
N THR A 240 -2.91 2.17 8.83
CA THR A 240 -3.62 2.93 9.88
C THR A 240 -2.70 3.32 11.04
N THR A 241 -3.01 4.44 11.68
CA THR A 241 -2.25 4.96 12.83
C THR A 241 -3.18 5.51 13.91
N ALA A 242 -2.66 5.70 15.13
CA ALA A 242 -3.40 6.31 16.24
C ALA A 242 -3.72 7.80 16.07
N TRP A 243 -3.13 8.48 15.08
CA TRP A 243 -3.41 9.87 14.72
C TRP A 243 -4.06 10.01 13.35
N GLY A 244 -4.24 8.92 12.62
CA GLY A 244 -4.82 8.97 11.29
C GLY A 244 -6.22 9.56 11.32
N THR A 245 -6.57 10.25 10.23
CA THR A 245 -7.86 10.93 10.08
C THR A 245 -8.51 10.53 8.76
N TYR A 246 -9.70 11.05 8.47
CA TYR A 246 -10.30 10.89 7.15
C TYR A 246 -9.65 11.83 6.14
N ARG A 247 -9.06 11.30 5.06
CA ARG A 247 -8.34 12.05 4.04
C ARG A 247 -8.46 11.38 2.68
N ASP A 248 -8.68 12.19 1.64
CA ASP A 248 -8.79 11.76 0.24
C ASP A 248 -9.81 10.63 -0.02
N GLY A 249 -10.83 10.50 0.82
CA GLY A 249 -11.84 9.45 0.71
C GLY A 249 -11.61 8.24 1.62
N TYR A 250 -10.48 8.19 2.33
CA TYR A 250 -10.04 7.01 3.09
C TYR A 250 -9.90 7.31 4.59
N VAL A 251 -10.10 6.27 5.41
CA VAL A 251 -9.96 6.34 6.87
C VAL A 251 -8.58 5.81 7.27
N TRP A 252 -7.71 6.71 7.72
CA TRP A 252 -6.34 6.38 8.14
C TRP A 252 -6.22 6.09 9.65
N SER A 253 -7.28 6.26 10.44
CA SER A 253 -7.30 5.89 11.85
C SER A 253 -7.38 4.38 12.03
N HIS A 254 -6.78 3.87 13.12
CA HIS A 254 -6.96 2.46 13.51
C HIS A 254 -8.42 2.02 13.54
N ASP A 255 -8.64 0.80 13.11
CA ASP A 255 -9.96 0.21 13.12
C ASP A 255 -10.44 -0.11 14.54
N GLN A 256 -11.77 -0.14 14.72
CA GLN A 256 -12.43 -0.38 16.00
C GLN A 256 -13.49 -1.48 15.83
N ALA A 257 -13.77 -2.27 16.88
CA ALA A 257 -14.68 -3.40 16.77
C ALA A 257 -16.15 -3.04 16.45
N ASN A 258 -16.55 -1.78 16.62
CA ASN A 258 -17.89 -1.29 16.28
C ASN A 258 -18.00 -0.77 14.83
N ASN A 259 -16.91 -0.74 14.06
CA ASN A 259 -16.94 -0.36 12.66
C ASN A 259 -17.46 -1.51 11.78
N THR A 260 -18.23 -1.18 10.74
CA THR A 260 -18.59 -2.13 9.67
C THR A 260 -17.41 -2.34 8.73
N GLY A 261 -16.90 -3.57 8.64
CA GLY A 261 -15.72 -3.91 7.84
C GLY A 261 -14.41 -3.42 8.48
N MET A 262 -13.26 -3.91 8.04
CA MET A 262 -11.95 -3.49 8.55
C MET A 262 -11.41 -2.31 7.71
N SER A 263 -10.83 -1.30 8.36
CA SER A 263 -10.28 -0.14 7.65
C SER A 263 -8.87 -0.42 7.13
N HIS A 264 -8.75 -0.73 5.83
CA HIS A 264 -7.47 -1.01 5.16
C HIS A 264 -7.17 0.04 4.08
N PRO A 265 -6.73 1.26 4.46
CA PRO A 265 -6.69 2.39 3.55
C PRO A 265 -5.73 2.17 2.38
N ILE A 266 -4.55 1.58 2.60
CA ILE A 266 -3.61 1.29 1.50
C ILE A 266 -4.23 0.33 0.47
N LEU A 267 -4.88 -0.75 0.93
CA LEU A 267 -5.53 -1.71 0.04
C LEU A 267 -6.70 -1.09 -0.72
N ALA A 268 -7.49 -0.25 -0.05
CA ALA A 268 -8.58 0.49 -0.67
C ALA A 268 -8.04 1.41 -1.79
N VAL A 269 -6.96 2.15 -1.53
CA VAL A 269 -6.30 3.00 -2.53
C VAL A 269 -5.79 2.17 -3.72
N ILE A 270 -5.15 1.02 -3.47
CA ILE A 270 -4.68 0.12 -4.53
C ILE A 270 -5.86 -0.37 -5.38
N ASN A 271 -6.93 -0.86 -4.75
CA ASN A 271 -8.11 -1.38 -5.44
C ASN A 271 -8.83 -0.31 -6.27
N ASP A 272 -9.05 0.87 -5.68
CA ASP A 272 -9.72 1.98 -6.36
C ASP A 272 -8.87 2.49 -7.54
N THR A 273 -7.55 2.58 -7.36
CA THR A 273 -6.62 2.93 -8.44
C THR A 273 -6.71 1.92 -9.58
N CYS A 274 -6.68 0.62 -9.28
CA CYS A 274 -6.82 -0.43 -10.29
C CYS A 274 -8.14 -0.32 -11.04
N GLY A 275 -9.24 -0.08 -10.34
CA GLY A 275 -10.56 0.11 -10.93
C GLY A 275 -10.63 1.32 -11.87
N VAL A 276 -10.11 2.47 -11.47
CA VAL A 276 -10.10 3.68 -12.29
C VAL A 276 -9.15 3.55 -13.48
N MET A 277 -7.97 2.93 -13.30
CA MET A 277 -7.03 2.68 -14.40
C MET A 277 -7.62 1.77 -15.47
N GLY A 278 -8.25 0.66 -15.07
CA GLY A 278 -8.95 -0.24 -15.99
C GLY A 278 -10.07 0.48 -16.74
N GLN A 279 -10.93 1.24 -16.03
CA GLN A 279 -12.02 1.98 -16.67
C GLN A 279 -11.52 3.04 -17.67
N ALA A 280 -10.46 3.76 -17.33
CA ALA A 280 -9.86 4.77 -18.20
C ALA A 280 -9.27 4.14 -19.48
N LEU A 281 -8.61 2.99 -19.36
CA LEU A 281 -8.09 2.22 -20.48
C LEU A 281 -9.20 1.65 -21.36
N GLU A 282 -10.28 1.14 -20.78
CA GLU A 282 -11.45 0.66 -21.53
C GLU A 282 -12.12 1.81 -22.29
N ALA A 283 -12.30 2.97 -21.65
CA ALA A 283 -12.83 4.16 -22.30
C ALA A 283 -11.94 4.62 -23.46
N TYR A 284 -10.62 4.50 -23.31
CA TYR A 284 -9.67 4.77 -24.38
C TYR A 284 -9.79 3.73 -25.51
N ALA A 285 -9.83 2.44 -25.18
CA ALA A 285 -10.03 1.38 -26.16
C ALA A 285 -11.30 1.58 -26.99
N GLN A 286 -12.42 1.91 -26.34
CA GLN A 286 -13.68 2.19 -27.04
C GLN A 286 -13.57 3.42 -27.94
N ALA A 287 -12.91 4.50 -27.49
CA ALA A 287 -12.69 5.67 -28.33
C ALA A 287 -11.83 5.32 -29.57
N ALA A 288 -10.83 4.46 -29.41
CA ALA A 288 -9.97 3.99 -30.50
C ALA A 288 -10.70 3.07 -31.50
N GLU A 289 -11.66 2.27 -31.04
CA GLU A 289 -12.53 1.45 -31.90
C GLU A 289 -13.52 2.34 -32.68
N ASP A 290 -14.18 3.28 -32.01
CA ASP A 290 -15.16 4.18 -32.61
C ASP A 290 -14.51 5.06 -33.70
N VAL A 291 -13.37 5.70 -33.40
CA VAL A 291 -12.67 6.56 -34.37
C VAL A 291 -12.20 5.77 -35.59
N ARG A 292 -11.81 4.50 -35.40
CA ARG A 292 -11.42 3.60 -36.48
C ARG A 292 -12.61 3.28 -37.39
N HIS A 293 -13.76 2.96 -36.80
CA HIS A 293 -15.00 2.69 -37.52
C HIS A 293 -15.48 3.92 -38.31
N ASP A 294 -15.51 5.08 -37.68
CA ASP A 294 -16.04 6.31 -38.27
C ASP A 294 -15.15 6.83 -39.40
N LEU A 295 -13.82 6.86 -39.20
CA LEU A 295 -12.88 7.22 -40.27
C LEU A 295 -12.99 6.26 -41.45
N HIS A 296 -13.11 4.96 -41.18
CA HIS A 296 -13.30 3.95 -42.23
C HIS A 296 -14.55 4.23 -43.08
N GLU A 297 -15.69 4.52 -42.47
CA GLU A 297 -16.92 4.85 -43.22
C GLU A 297 -16.80 6.14 -44.03
N LEU A 298 -16.10 7.16 -43.51
CA LEU A 298 -15.85 8.41 -44.23
C LEU A 298 -14.95 8.20 -45.47
N TYR A 299 -13.83 7.49 -45.31
CA TYR A 299 -12.97 7.15 -46.44
C TYR A 299 -13.69 6.28 -47.48
N ARG A 300 -14.47 5.28 -47.04
CA ARG A 300 -15.26 4.42 -47.93
C ARG A 300 -16.25 5.22 -48.77
N LYS A 301 -16.95 6.18 -48.16
CA LYS A 301 -17.87 7.08 -48.86
C LYS A 301 -17.15 7.95 -49.89
N ALA A 302 -16.00 8.52 -49.54
CA ALA A 302 -15.20 9.34 -50.46
C ALA A 302 -14.72 8.53 -51.68
N VAL A 303 -14.23 7.30 -51.46
CA VAL A 303 -13.83 6.37 -52.54
C VAL A 303 -15.01 6.10 -53.49
N LEU A 304 -16.18 5.73 -52.95
CA LEU A 304 -17.35 5.41 -53.76
C LEU A 304 -17.86 6.61 -54.59
N LYS A 305 -17.72 7.84 -54.08
CA LYS A 305 -18.05 9.07 -54.82
C LYS A 305 -17.02 9.44 -55.87
N ALA A 306 -15.74 9.12 -55.67
CA ALA A 306 -14.68 9.41 -56.63
C ALA A 306 -14.70 8.47 -57.85
N LEU A 307 -15.14 7.20 -57.69
CA LEU A 307 -15.11 6.17 -58.75
C LEU A 307 -15.84 6.55 -60.08
N PRO A 308 -17.06 7.15 -60.06
CA PRO A 308 -17.76 7.55 -61.28
C PRO A 308 -17.01 8.58 -62.13
N HIS A 309 -16.07 9.33 -61.55
CA HIS A 309 -15.25 10.30 -62.29
C HIS A 309 -14.18 9.65 -63.17
N ILE A 310 -13.94 8.34 -63.03
CA ILE A 310 -12.81 7.63 -63.66
C ILE A 310 -13.28 6.59 -64.67
N SER A 311 -14.38 5.87 -64.43
CA SER A 311 -15.08 5.12 -65.48
C SER A 311 -16.40 4.48 -65.02
N SER A 312 -17.39 4.50 -65.92
CA SER A 312 -18.70 3.79 -65.87
C SER A 312 -19.66 4.17 -64.73
N HIS A 313 -20.97 4.08 -64.98
CA HIS A 313 -22.02 4.36 -63.99
C HIS A 313 -22.22 3.24 -62.94
N ASN A 314 -21.37 2.19 -62.93
CA ASN A 314 -21.44 1.12 -61.94
C ASN A 314 -20.14 1.07 -61.10
N PRO A 315 -20.20 1.36 -59.78
CA PRO A 315 -19.01 1.44 -58.93
C PRO A 315 -18.25 0.11 -58.83
N PHE A 316 -18.93 -1.05 -58.87
CA PHE A 316 -18.26 -2.36 -58.87
C PHE A 316 -17.50 -2.64 -60.18
N LYS A 317 -18.01 -2.14 -61.30
CA LYS A 317 -17.33 -2.27 -62.59
C LYS A 317 -16.14 -1.31 -62.69
N ALA A 318 -16.32 -0.07 -62.21
CA ALA A 318 -15.26 0.93 -62.11
C ALA A 318 -14.06 0.40 -61.31
N LEU A 319 -14.32 -0.29 -60.20
CA LEU A 319 -13.30 -0.91 -59.37
C LEU A 319 -12.52 -2.02 -60.14
N LYS A 320 -13.23 -2.88 -60.89
CA LYS A 320 -12.64 -3.90 -61.79
C LYS A 320 -11.77 -3.30 -62.89
N ASP A 321 -12.17 -2.17 -63.44
CA ASP A 321 -11.43 -1.48 -64.49
C ASP A 321 -10.20 -0.75 -63.90
N LEU A 322 -10.29 -0.25 -62.66
CA LEU A 322 -9.16 0.35 -61.93
C LEU A 322 -8.01 -0.63 -61.71
N VAL A 323 -8.28 -1.91 -61.43
CA VAL A 323 -7.26 -2.97 -61.30
C VAL A 323 -6.43 -3.15 -62.56
N LYS A 324 -7.01 -2.83 -63.72
CA LYS A 324 -6.34 -2.91 -65.03
C LYS A 324 -5.78 -1.56 -65.48
N SER A 325 -5.90 -0.51 -64.67
CA SER A 325 -5.61 0.87 -65.06
C SER A 325 -4.14 1.25 -64.92
N THR A 326 -3.78 2.37 -65.54
CA THR A 326 -2.42 2.94 -65.53
C THR A 326 -2.17 3.82 -64.31
N ALA A 327 -0.91 4.08 -63.97
CA ALA A 327 -0.52 4.94 -62.85
C ALA A 327 -1.19 6.33 -62.85
N LYS A 328 -1.48 6.91 -64.04
CA LYS A 328 -2.17 8.19 -64.17
C LYS A 328 -3.61 8.14 -63.63
N SER A 329 -4.34 7.05 -63.91
CA SER A 329 -5.72 6.87 -63.44
C SER A 329 -5.78 6.69 -61.92
N LEU A 330 -4.76 6.09 -61.32
CA LEU A 330 -4.63 5.97 -59.86
C LEU A 330 -4.36 7.33 -59.20
N GLN A 331 -3.54 8.17 -59.84
CA GLN A 331 -3.29 9.54 -59.37
C GLN A 331 -4.55 10.42 -59.47
N GLU A 332 -5.31 10.33 -60.56
CA GLU A 332 -6.59 11.02 -60.70
C GLU A 332 -7.61 10.55 -59.65
N LEU A 333 -7.62 9.26 -59.32
CA LEU A 333 -8.42 8.73 -58.21
C LEU A 333 -7.99 9.28 -56.86
N SER A 334 -6.69 9.35 -56.58
CA SER A 334 -6.23 9.90 -55.30
C SER A 334 -6.62 11.36 -55.12
N VAL A 335 -6.52 12.16 -56.19
CA VAL A 335 -6.97 13.56 -56.17
C VAL A 335 -8.49 13.61 -55.99
N GLY A 336 -9.25 12.79 -56.71
CA GLY A 336 -10.71 12.72 -56.59
C GLY A 336 -11.18 12.33 -55.19
N ILE A 337 -10.53 11.35 -54.55
CA ILE A 337 -10.83 10.95 -53.17
C ILE A 337 -10.58 12.10 -52.21
N VAL A 338 -9.43 12.78 -52.31
CA VAL A 338 -9.13 13.93 -51.44
C VAL A 338 -10.16 15.05 -51.60
N LEU A 339 -10.69 15.27 -52.81
CA LEU A 339 -11.74 16.25 -53.05
C LEU A 339 -13.13 15.85 -52.51
N GLU A 340 -13.42 14.55 -52.45
CA GLU A 340 -14.70 14.00 -51.95
C GLU A 340 -14.68 13.67 -50.45
N ILE A 341 -13.53 13.83 -49.79
CA ILE A 341 -13.41 13.72 -48.34
C ILE A 341 -14.20 14.86 -47.69
N ASP A 342 -15.12 14.48 -46.81
CA ASP A 342 -15.77 15.42 -45.91
C ASP A 342 -14.80 15.77 -44.77
N GLU A 343 -13.98 16.79 -45.00
CA GLU A 343 -12.97 17.24 -44.04
C GLU A 343 -13.61 17.68 -42.72
N HIS A 344 -14.82 18.27 -42.77
CA HIS A 344 -15.52 18.68 -41.57
C HIS A 344 -15.90 17.47 -40.71
N ALA A 345 -16.56 16.47 -41.31
CA ALA A 345 -16.91 15.24 -40.61
C ALA A 345 -15.68 14.47 -40.08
N MET A 346 -14.58 14.43 -40.84
CA MET A 346 -13.32 13.84 -40.37
C MET A 346 -12.75 14.58 -39.15
N ASN A 347 -12.77 15.91 -39.18
CA ASN A 347 -12.29 16.73 -38.06
C ASN A 347 -13.16 16.54 -36.83
N GLU A 348 -14.49 16.45 -36.97
CA GLU A 348 -15.42 16.17 -35.87
C GLU A 348 -15.16 14.80 -35.22
N VAL A 349 -14.93 13.76 -36.01
CA VAL A 349 -14.58 12.41 -35.53
C VAL A 349 -13.27 12.40 -34.74
N VAL A 350 -12.24 13.07 -35.25
CA VAL A 350 -10.94 13.20 -34.57
C VAL A 350 -11.06 14.01 -33.27
N GLU A 351 -11.85 15.08 -33.26
CA GLU A 351 -12.12 15.88 -32.06
C GLU A 351 -12.91 15.07 -31.02
N ALA A 352 -13.92 14.29 -31.44
CA ALA A 352 -14.66 13.41 -30.54
C ALA A 352 -13.76 12.38 -29.87
N TYR A 353 -12.87 11.74 -30.63
CA TYR A 353 -11.85 10.83 -30.10
C TYR A 353 -10.94 11.52 -29.08
N ASN A 354 -10.30 12.63 -29.47
CA ASN A 354 -9.36 13.35 -28.60
C ASN A 354 -10.05 13.80 -27.30
N ASN A 355 -11.29 14.30 -27.39
CA ASN A 355 -12.08 14.71 -26.23
C ASN A 355 -12.36 13.55 -25.27
N ARG A 356 -12.68 12.35 -25.77
CA ARG A 356 -12.94 11.17 -24.92
C ARG A 356 -11.69 10.70 -24.19
N VAL A 357 -10.55 10.65 -24.89
CA VAL A 357 -9.25 10.28 -24.30
C VAL A 357 -8.81 11.33 -23.28
N THR A 358 -8.89 12.61 -23.64
CA THR A 358 -8.44 13.73 -22.79
C THR A 358 -9.24 13.82 -21.49
N ARG A 359 -10.54 13.47 -21.51
CA ARG A 359 -11.40 13.44 -20.30
C ARG A 359 -10.95 12.43 -19.26
N GLN A 360 -10.20 11.40 -19.63
CA GLN A 360 -9.69 10.42 -18.66
C GLN A 360 -8.46 10.93 -17.90
N ILE A 361 -7.69 11.85 -18.48
CA ILE A 361 -6.43 12.33 -17.90
C ILE A 361 -6.62 12.96 -16.52
N PRO A 362 -7.61 13.84 -16.28
CA PRO A 362 -7.88 14.35 -14.94
C PRO A 362 -8.31 13.26 -13.96
N GLU A 363 -9.07 12.25 -14.40
CA GLU A 363 -9.49 11.14 -13.53
C GLU A 363 -8.30 10.32 -13.05
N LEU A 364 -7.34 10.02 -13.94
CA LEU A 364 -6.09 9.37 -13.55
C LEU A 364 -5.30 10.25 -12.55
N ASN A 365 -5.15 11.54 -12.85
CA ASN A 365 -4.37 12.42 -11.99
C ASN A 365 -4.98 12.65 -10.60
N LYS A 366 -6.30 12.51 -10.42
CA LYS A 366 -6.95 12.58 -9.09
C LYS A 366 -6.50 11.47 -8.15
N LEU A 367 -6.04 10.33 -8.67
CA LEU A 367 -5.57 9.20 -7.87
C LEU A 367 -4.27 9.50 -7.12
N MET A 368 -3.48 10.46 -7.61
CA MET A 368 -2.14 10.75 -7.08
C MET A 368 -2.17 11.18 -5.61
N ALA A 369 -3.15 11.97 -5.18
CA ALA A 369 -3.18 12.44 -3.79
C ALA A 369 -3.33 11.27 -2.80
N ALA A 370 -4.27 10.36 -3.08
CA ALA A 370 -4.50 9.18 -2.25
C ALA A 370 -3.31 8.20 -2.30
N LEU A 371 -2.71 8.03 -3.47
CA LEU A 371 -1.52 7.22 -3.65
C LEU A 371 -0.29 7.80 -2.92
N ASP A 372 -0.13 9.11 -2.91
CA ASP A 372 0.93 9.79 -2.19
C ASP A 372 0.73 9.64 -0.67
N GLU A 373 -0.50 9.81 -0.17
CA GLU A 373 -0.79 9.56 1.24
C GLU A 373 -0.55 8.09 1.61
N ALA A 374 -0.91 7.13 0.74
CA ALA A 374 -0.61 5.72 0.94
C ALA A 374 0.89 5.44 1.00
N TYR A 375 1.68 6.07 0.12
CA TYR A 375 3.13 5.94 0.09
C TYR A 375 3.78 6.44 1.39
N LEU A 376 3.31 7.56 1.93
CA LEU A 376 3.81 8.14 3.18
C LEU A 376 3.35 7.34 4.41
N SER A 377 2.14 6.79 4.35
CA SER A 377 1.51 6.08 5.48
C SER A 377 1.93 4.62 5.59
N ALA A 378 2.50 4.03 4.54
CA ALA A 378 2.96 2.65 4.55
C ALA A 378 3.98 2.43 5.67
N PRO A 379 3.76 1.47 6.58
CA PRO A 379 4.68 1.20 7.68
C PRO A 379 6.05 0.74 7.20
N GLU A 380 7.09 1.13 7.93
CA GLU A 380 8.44 0.60 7.73
C GLU A 380 8.60 -0.77 8.42
N PHE A 381 9.60 -1.55 7.99
CA PHE A 381 9.87 -2.89 8.53
C PHE A 381 9.91 -2.91 10.07
N ARG A 382 10.74 -2.04 10.67
CA ARG A 382 10.95 -1.98 12.13
C ARG A 382 9.70 -1.55 12.90
N LYS A 383 8.80 -0.82 12.24
CA LYS A 383 7.53 -0.41 12.86
C LYS A 383 6.64 -1.62 13.07
N GLU A 384 6.48 -2.42 12.03
CA GLU A 384 5.62 -3.60 12.06
C GLU A 384 6.25 -4.75 12.83
N GLU A 385 7.57 -4.88 12.81
CA GLU A 385 8.30 -5.77 13.72
C GLU A 385 7.92 -5.45 15.17
N ALA A 386 8.04 -4.19 15.60
CA ALA A 386 7.71 -3.79 16.96
C ALA A 386 6.22 -3.98 17.31
N ARG A 387 5.30 -3.67 16.40
CA ARG A 387 3.85 -3.89 16.60
C ARG A 387 3.51 -5.38 16.70
N ALA A 388 4.13 -6.21 15.86
CA ALA A 388 3.97 -7.66 15.90
C ALA A 388 4.58 -8.24 17.17
N GLU A 389 5.71 -7.71 17.63
CA GLU A 389 6.29 -8.09 18.90
C GLU A 389 5.34 -7.85 20.08
N ALA A 390 4.71 -6.68 20.12
CA ALA A 390 3.69 -6.34 21.11
C ALA A 390 2.46 -7.24 21.03
N PHE A 391 1.91 -7.43 19.83
CA PHE A 391 0.72 -8.25 19.63
C PHE A 391 0.99 -9.72 20.01
N GLY A 392 2.11 -10.27 19.56
CA GLY A 392 2.54 -11.63 19.88
C GLY A 392 2.82 -11.83 21.36
N ALA A 393 3.49 -10.86 22.02
CA ALA A 393 3.80 -10.93 23.45
C ALA A 393 2.51 -11.04 24.27
N ARG A 394 1.55 -10.15 24.00
CA ARG A 394 0.24 -10.20 24.62
C ARG A 394 -0.50 -11.51 24.32
N ALA A 395 -0.43 -12.02 23.09
CA ALA A 395 -1.12 -13.25 22.71
C ALA A 395 -0.61 -14.45 23.53
N LEU A 396 0.69 -14.48 23.82
CA LEU A 396 1.32 -15.51 24.65
C LEU A 396 1.04 -15.37 26.15
N THR A 397 0.81 -14.16 26.67
CA THR A 397 0.82 -13.88 28.11
C THR A 397 -0.55 -13.54 28.72
N GLU A 398 -1.42 -12.81 28.02
CA GLU A 398 -2.64 -12.23 28.60
C GLU A 398 -3.66 -13.30 29.06
N PHE A 399 -3.61 -14.50 28.47
CA PHE A 399 -4.44 -15.64 28.85
C PHE A 399 -3.88 -16.49 30.00
N LYS A 400 -2.65 -16.22 30.45
CA LYS A 400 -1.91 -17.02 31.44
C LYS A 400 -1.84 -16.39 32.84
N GLY A 401 -2.35 -15.16 33.00
CA GLY A 401 -2.54 -14.50 34.29
C GLY A 401 -1.28 -13.87 34.92
N ASP A 402 -0.09 -14.33 34.55
CA ASP A 402 1.19 -13.72 34.93
C ASP A 402 2.13 -13.66 33.70
N PRO A 403 2.38 -12.47 33.12
CA PRO A 403 3.20 -12.35 31.93
C PRO A 403 4.68 -12.61 32.26
N LEU A 404 5.31 -13.52 31.51
CA LEU A 404 6.76 -13.70 31.58
C LEU A 404 7.47 -12.40 31.16
N TYR A 405 8.58 -12.08 31.81
CA TYR A 405 9.49 -11.04 31.37
C TYR A 405 10.26 -11.52 30.12
N THR A 406 10.02 -10.91 28.96
CA THR A 406 10.52 -11.39 27.66
C THR A 406 11.50 -10.44 26.99
N VAL A 407 12.15 -9.56 27.75
CA VAL A 407 13.16 -8.65 27.20
C VAL A 407 14.41 -9.44 26.80
N ALA A 408 14.78 -9.34 25.52
CA ALA A 408 15.88 -10.12 24.96
C ALA A 408 17.22 -9.81 25.65
N GLY A 409 17.86 -10.86 26.21
CA GLY A 409 19.18 -10.76 26.82
C GLY A 409 19.22 -10.03 28.17
N ASP A 410 18.07 -9.80 28.79
CA ASP A 410 17.95 -9.18 30.12
C ASP A 410 17.14 -10.07 31.08
N ASP A 411 17.25 -9.80 32.38
CA ASP A 411 16.56 -10.56 33.44
C ASP A 411 15.81 -9.60 34.35
N GLU A 412 14.55 -9.93 34.67
CA GLU A 412 13.69 -9.10 35.51
C GLU A 412 14.35 -8.73 36.86
N SER A 413 15.13 -9.66 37.43
CA SER A 413 15.80 -9.48 38.72
C SER A 413 16.91 -8.43 38.70
N ASN A 414 17.35 -7.98 37.52
CA ASN A 414 18.30 -6.88 37.39
C ASN A 414 17.68 -5.51 37.73
N HIS A 415 16.35 -5.41 37.82
CA HIS A 415 15.65 -4.14 37.94
C HIS A 415 14.77 -4.07 39.20
N THR A 416 14.77 -2.92 39.87
CA THR A 416 13.81 -2.62 40.95
C THR A 416 12.39 -2.43 40.39
N PHE A 417 12.32 -1.86 39.18
CA PHE A 417 11.08 -1.54 38.47
C PHE A 417 11.23 -2.02 37.03
N PRO A 418 11.11 -3.34 36.79
CA PRO A 418 11.23 -3.91 35.46
C PRO A 418 10.09 -3.43 34.55
N VAL A 419 10.38 -3.24 33.27
CA VAL A 419 9.37 -3.01 32.24
C VAL A 419 9.62 -3.91 31.05
N ASP A 420 8.55 -4.45 30.48
CA ASP A 420 8.54 -5.08 29.17
C ASP A 420 7.54 -4.32 28.30
N LEU A 421 8.04 -3.49 27.39
CA LEU A 421 7.22 -2.62 26.55
C LEU A 421 6.30 -3.41 25.61
N ALA A 422 6.76 -4.55 25.09
CA ALA A 422 5.96 -5.39 24.20
C ALA A 422 4.77 -5.98 24.95
N ASN A 423 4.99 -6.51 26.16
CA ASN A 423 3.91 -7.03 26.99
C ASN A 423 2.95 -5.96 27.52
N GLN A 424 3.38 -4.69 27.59
CA GLN A 424 2.55 -3.60 28.11
C GLN A 424 1.75 -2.83 27.05
N GLU A 425 2.08 -2.92 25.76
CA GLU A 425 1.42 -2.12 24.72
C GLU A 425 -0.10 -2.37 24.65
N GLY A 426 -0.89 -1.30 24.71
CA GLY A 426 -2.36 -1.38 24.78
C GLY A 426 -2.92 -1.66 26.18
N LEU A 427 -2.13 -2.21 27.12
CA LEU A 427 -2.57 -2.43 28.50
C LEU A 427 -2.83 -1.09 29.19
N SER A 428 -4.03 -0.92 29.74
CA SER A 428 -4.46 0.33 30.38
C SER A 428 -4.21 1.57 29.49
N GLY A 429 -4.31 1.43 28.16
CA GLY A 429 -4.10 2.51 27.20
C GLY A 429 -2.63 2.90 26.94
N ALA A 430 -1.67 2.05 27.32
CA ALA A 430 -0.27 2.21 26.93
C ALA A 430 -0.11 2.22 25.40
N HIS A 431 0.80 3.04 24.89
CA HIS A 431 0.94 3.30 23.45
C HIS A 431 2.36 3.72 23.06
N VAL A 432 3.37 3.08 23.67
CA VAL A 432 4.78 3.40 23.42
C VAL A 432 5.16 2.99 22.00
N ILE A 433 4.81 1.75 21.64
CA ILE A 433 5.23 1.15 20.39
C ILE A 433 4.49 1.79 19.23
N ASP A 434 3.17 1.87 19.32
CA ASP A 434 2.35 2.38 18.23
C ASP A 434 2.62 3.86 17.93
N ARG A 435 2.93 4.67 18.95
CA ARG A 435 3.18 6.10 18.73
C ARG A 435 4.63 6.51 18.61
N HIS A 436 5.58 5.76 19.16
CA HIS A 436 6.93 6.29 19.37
C HIS A 436 8.06 5.35 18.96
N VAL A 437 7.78 4.29 18.18
CA VAL A 437 8.83 3.40 17.68
C VAL A 437 8.79 3.34 16.16
N GLY A 438 9.96 3.42 15.51
CA GLY A 438 10.20 3.07 14.11
C GLY A 438 9.46 3.94 13.08
N LEU A 439 9.18 5.20 13.38
CA LEU A 439 8.51 6.11 12.44
C LEU A 439 9.52 6.79 11.51
N THR A 440 9.14 7.02 10.25
CA THR A 440 9.93 7.88 9.35
C THR A 440 9.70 9.36 9.65
N ASP A 441 10.57 10.20 9.11
CA ASP A 441 10.40 11.65 9.16
C ASP A 441 9.07 12.08 8.53
N GLU A 442 8.68 11.46 7.40
CA GLU A 442 7.38 11.71 6.76
C GLU A 442 6.21 11.37 7.69
N GLN A 443 6.27 10.24 8.40
CA GLN A 443 5.23 9.82 9.35
C GLN A 443 5.18 10.72 10.59
N LEU A 444 6.32 11.22 11.06
CA LEU A 444 6.36 12.27 12.09
C LEU A 444 5.67 13.55 11.59
N GLY A 445 5.92 13.93 10.33
CA GLY A 445 5.27 15.06 9.67
C GLY A 445 3.74 14.88 9.57
N GLN A 446 3.27 13.71 9.15
CA GLN A 446 1.84 13.36 9.14
C GLN A 446 1.23 13.48 10.55
N ARG A 447 1.94 12.99 11.58
CA ARG A 447 1.47 13.09 12.96
C ARG A 447 1.36 14.54 13.44
N LEU A 448 2.32 15.39 13.13
CA LEU A 448 2.25 16.82 13.46
C LEU A 448 1.04 17.50 12.81
N ARG A 449 0.71 17.11 11.58
CA ARG A 449 -0.43 17.60 10.82
C ARG A 449 -1.77 17.13 11.40
N ASP A 450 -1.87 15.84 11.71
CA ASP A 450 -3.16 15.18 12.01
C ASP A 450 -3.47 15.08 13.53
N ALA A 451 -2.46 15.25 14.39
CA ALA A 451 -2.62 15.30 15.84
C ALA A 451 -1.97 16.56 16.45
N PRO A 452 -2.52 17.77 16.22
CA PRO A 452 -1.90 19.03 16.65
C PRO A 452 -1.84 19.25 18.18
N GLY A 453 -2.32 18.29 18.97
CA GLY A 453 -2.40 18.36 20.43
C GLY A 453 -3.71 18.97 20.94
N SER A 454 -3.98 18.81 22.23
CA SER A 454 -5.22 19.30 22.87
C SER A 454 -5.16 20.76 23.31
N ASN A 455 -3.97 21.38 23.30
CA ASN A 455 -3.79 22.78 23.63
C ASN A 455 -3.43 23.56 22.35
N PRO A 456 -4.34 24.40 21.82
CA PRO A 456 -4.07 25.21 20.62
C PRO A 456 -2.88 26.16 20.76
N ASN A 457 -2.47 26.46 21.99
CA ASN A 457 -1.36 27.37 22.30
C ASN A 457 -0.01 26.64 22.49
N SER A 458 0.06 25.34 22.23
CA SER A 458 1.31 24.57 22.28
C SER A 458 1.57 23.95 20.91
N PRO A 459 2.77 24.10 20.34
CA PRO A 459 3.07 23.48 19.06
C PRO A 459 2.95 21.96 19.18
N ALA A 460 2.40 21.33 18.16
CA ALA A 460 2.32 19.88 18.06
C ALA A 460 3.72 19.27 18.13
N LYS A 461 3.82 18.06 18.67
CA LYS A 461 5.10 17.35 18.83
C LYS A 461 4.95 15.89 18.44
N ALA A 462 5.93 15.38 17.72
CA ALA A 462 6.04 13.99 17.35
C ALA A 462 7.48 13.52 17.61
N SER A 463 7.65 12.27 18.00
CA SER A 463 8.99 11.70 18.20
C SER A 463 8.95 10.19 18.08
N THR A 464 10.12 9.62 17.80
CA THR A 464 10.28 8.19 17.58
C THR A 464 11.66 7.70 18.01
N PHE A 465 11.70 6.55 18.69
CA PHE A 465 12.87 5.72 18.85
C PHE A 465 13.18 5.00 17.54
N ALA A 466 14.45 4.67 17.33
CA ALA A 466 14.89 3.96 16.11
C ALA A 466 14.25 2.57 15.96
N ASP A 467 14.09 1.84 17.08
CA ASP A 467 13.50 0.50 17.14
C ASP A 467 13.02 0.18 18.57
N LEU A 468 12.33 -0.96 18.72
CA LEU A 468 11.80 -1.42 20.00
C LEU A 468 12.90 -1.69 21.02
N ALA A 469 14.01 -2.31 20.62
CA ALA A 469 15.14 -2.57 21.50
C ALA A 469 15.71 -1.28 22.12
N THR A 470 15.82 -0.22 21.32
CA THR A 470 16.25 1.11 21.79
C THR A 470 15.22 1.72 22.74
N ALA A 471 13.93 1.66 22.39
CA ALA A 471 12.85 2.15 23.25
C ALA A 471 12.85 1.42 24.62
N GLN A 472 12.98 0.10 24.60
CA GLN A 472 13.01 -0.77 25.77
C GLN A 472 14.20 -0.41 26.68
N ARG A 473 15.42 -0.42 26.13
CA ARG A 473 16.64 -0.10 26.88
C ARG A 473 16.61 1.30 27.49
N LEU A 474 16.22 2.32 26.73
CA LEU A 474 16.21 3.70 27.22
C LEU A 474 15.09 3.94 28.24
N THR A 475 13.93 3.30 28.07
CA THR A 475 12.84 3.36 29.05
C THR A 475 13.26 2.70 30.35
N GLN A 476 13.84 1.50 30.30
CA GLN A 476 14.36 0.82 31.49
C GLN A 476 15.44 1.65 32.19
N ALA A 477 16.36 2.27 31.44
CA ALA A 477 17.38 3.15 32.01
C ALA A 477 16.80 4.38 32.74
N VAL A 478 15.67 4.94 32.27
CA VAL A 478 14.96 6.00 33.00
C VAL A 478 14.40 5.47 34.32
N LEU A 479 13.87 4.25 34.35
CA LEU A 479 13.31 3.62 35.55
C LEU A 479 14.40 3.13 36.52
N ASP A 480 15.59 2.82 36.01
CA ASP A 480 16.75 2.36 36.81
C ASP A 480 17.56 3.51 37.42
N ASP A 481 17.36 4.75 36.98
CA ASP A 481 17.99 5.91 37.59
C ASP A 481 17.62 6.00 39.09
N PRO A 482 18.60 6.10 40.01
CA PRO A 482 18.32 6.08 41.45
C PRO A 482 17.34 7.15 41.94
N ALA A 483 17.38 8.35 41.35
CA ALA A 483 16.45 9.41 41.73
C ALA A 483 15.03 9.12 41.23
N ASN A 484 14.90 8.60 40.02
CA ASN A 484 13.63 8.14 39.47
C ASN A 484 13.06 6.93 40.23
N GLN A 485 13.89 5.97 40.63
CA GLN A 485 13.48 4.83 41.48
C GLN A 485 12.89 5.34 42.80
N GLN A 486 13.54 6.30 43.46
CA GLN A 486 13.01 6.88 44.69
C GLN A 486 11.67 7.60 44.46
N ARG A 487 11.54 8.37 43.38
CA ARG A 487 10.27 9.03 43.01
C ARG A 487 9.16 8.03 42.72
N LEU A 488 9.48 6.94 42.02
CA LEU A 488 8.55 5.88 41.68
C LEU A 488 8.09 5.11 42.91
N GLN A 489 9.02 4.72 43.77
CA GLN A 489 8.73 4.06 45.04
C GLN A 489 7.80 4.93 45.90
N ASN A 490 8.10 6.22 46.05
CA ASN A 490 7.25 7.16 46.78
C ASN A 490 5.87 7.32 46.12
N TYR A 491 5.82 7.37 44.79
CA TYR A 491 4.57 7.49 44.06
C TYR A 491 3.65 6.29 44.30
N LEU A 492 4.17 5.06 44.16
CA LEU A 492 3.41 3.82 44.33
C LEU A 492 3.03 3.56 45.79
N ALA A 493 3.91 3.87 46.75
CA ALA A 493 3.62 3.74 48.19
C ALA A 493 2.43 4.61 48.66
N ASN A 494 2.11 5.69 47.92
CA ASN A 494 0.97 6.55 48.20
C ASN A 494 -0.37 6.02 47.62
N ASN A 495 -0.41 4.77 47.14
CA ASN A 495 -1.59 4.11 46.57
C ASN A 495 -2.33 5.00 45.54
N PRO A 496 -1.64 5.41 44.45
CA PRO A 496 -2.21 6.32 43.48
C PRO A 496 -3.39 5.67 42.76
N SER A 497 -4.44 6.45 42.49
CA SER A 497 -5.61 5.96 41.76
C SER A 497 -5.26 5.70 40.27
N PRO A 498 -5.94 4.75 39.58
CA PRO A 498 -5.65 4.42 38.18
C PRO A 498 -5.62 5.59 37.18
N PRO A 499 -6.42 6.66 37.33
CA PRO A 499 -6.31 7.83 36.44
C PRO A 499 -5.03 8.66 36.63
N SER A 500 -4.36 8.50 37.78
CA SER A 500 -3.13 9.22 38.09
C SER A 500 -2.01 8.86 37.11
N LYS A 501 -1.10 9.80 36.91
CA LYS A 501 0.08 9.63 36.07
C LYS A 501 1.29 10.19 36.79
N ARG A 502 2.44 9.57 36.57
CA ARG A 502 3.73 10.11 36.99
C ARG A 502 4.64 10.20 35.79
N GLU A 503 5.27 11.35 35.65
CA GLU A 503 6.27 11.60 34.62
C GLU A 503 7.66 11.48 35.25
N LEU A 504 8.55 10.79 34.55
CA LEU A 504 9.96 10.60 34.85
C LEU A 504 10.76 10.92 33.59
N GLY A 505 12.06 11.16 33.73
CA GLY A 505 12.92 11.34 32.57
C GLY A 505 14.39 11.28 32.91
N LEU A 506 15.21 11.17 31.87
CA LEU A 506 16.66 11.14 31.97
C LEU A 506 17.28 11.80 30.72
N VAL A 507 18.43 12.45 30.91
CA VAL A 507 19.28 12.96 29.83
C VAL A 507 20.36 11.91 29.54
N PHE A 508 20.53 11.57 28.27
CA PHE A 508 21.50 10.59 27.81
C PHE A 508 22.69 11.27 27.13
N PRO A 509 23.88 10.63 27.17
CA PRO A 509 25.07 11.17 26.52
C PRO A 509 25.06 10.99 24.99
N GLN A 510 24.08 10.28 24.44
CA GLN A 510 23.95 9.95 23.02
C GLN A 510 22.50 10.17 22.57
N PRO A 511 22.27 10.41 21.27
CA PRO A 511 20.93 10.54 20.72
C PRO A 511 20.02 9.37 21.10
N THR A 512 18.83 9.70 21.60
CA THR A 512 17.82 8.75 22.06
C THR A 512 16.81 8.41 20.97
N GLY A 513 16.72 9.24 19.95
CA GLY A 513 15.82 9.11 18.81
C GLY A 513 15.59 10.46 18.15
N THR A 514 14.56 10.52 17.32
CA THR A 514 14.20 11.71 16.55
C THR A 514 12.97 12.38 17.15
N THR A 515 12.96 13.71 17.15
CA THR A 515 11.84 14.55 17.59
C THR A 515 11.59 15.62 16.55
N TRP A 516 10.34 16.04 16.42
CA TRP A 516 9.94 17.13 15.55
C TRP A 516 8.85 17.94 16.26
N VAL A 517 9.06 19.26 16.34
CA VAL A 517 8.08 20.21 16.85
C VAL A 517 7.52 21.02 15.68
N GLN A 518 6.21 21.25 15.69
CA GLN A 518 5.56 22.08 14.68
C GLN A 518 6.17 23.49 14.67
N GLY A 519 6.64 23.91 13.49
CA GLY A 519 7.36 25.17 13.29
C GLY A 519 8.86 24.98 13.03
N ASP A 520 9.43 23.84 13.42
CA ASP A 520 10.81 23.50 13.07
C ASP A 520 10.90 23.08 11.59
N PRO A 521 12.01 23.42 10.90
CA PRO A 521 12.16 23.16 9.47
C PRO A 521 12.31 21.67 9.12
N ALA A 522 12.78 20.85 10.07
CA ALA A 522 13.04 19.43 9.90
C ALA A 522 13.08 18.74 11.28
N PRO A 523 12.87 17.42 11.35
CA PRO A 523 13.12 16.64 12.55
C PRO A 523 14.59 16.67 12.97
N HIS A 524 14.87 16.52 14.26
CA HIS A 524 16.22 16.50 14.83
C HIS A 524 16.40 15.46 15.93
N ALA A 525 17.65 15.14 16.25
CA ALA A 525 17.99 14.19 17.30
C ALA A 525 17.69 14.78 18.69
N SER A 526 17.13 13.96 19.59
CA SER A 526 16.94 14.30 20.99
C SER A 526 17.94 13.57 21.89
N MET A 527 18.29 14.15 23.04
CA MET A 527 19.13 13.54 24.07
C MET A 527 18.34 13.07 25.29
N ASN A 528 17.06 13.40 25.40
CA ASN A 528 16.28 13.08 26.58
C ASN A 528 15.24 12.02 26.26
N VAL A 529 14.87 11.25 27.28
CA VAL A 529 13.68 10.39 27.25
C VAL A 529 12.76 10.80 28.38
N ILE A 530 11.47 10.92 28.05
CA ILE A 530 10.39 11.10 29.03
C ILE A 530 9.60 9.80 29.08
N VAL A 531 9.34 9.33 30.30
CA VAL A 531 8.51 8.15 30.58
C VAL A 531 7.33 8.60 31.43
N VAL A 532 6.13 8.27 30.98
CA VAL A 532 4.89 8.49 31.72
C VAL A 532 4.37 7.14 32.16
N ILE A 533 4.26 6.95 33.46
CA ILE A 533 3.71 5.73 34.05
C ILE A 533 2.28 5.95 34.53
N ARG A 534 1.53 4.86 34.57
CA ARG A 534 0.17 4.77 35.14
C ARG A 534 0.12 3.60 36.11
N PRO A 535 -0.41 3.77 37.34
CA PRO A 535 -0.52 2.68 38.28
C PRO A 535 -1.59 1.68 37.84
N VAL A 536 -1.30 0.39 38.05
CA VAL A 536 -2.22 -0.72 37.81
C VAL A 536 -2.26 -1.55 39.10
N PRO A 537 -3.13 -1.20 40.06
CA PRO A 537 -3.22 -1.90 41.33
C PRO A 537 -3.49 -3.40 41.13
N GLY A 538 -2.64 -4.25 41.72
CA GLY A 538 -2.71 -5.70 41.55
C GLY A 538 -2.10 -6.25 40.26
N GLY A 539 -1.52 -5.39 39.41
CA GLY A 539 -0.71 -5.80 38.27
C GLY A 539 0.70 -6.22 38.67
N HIS A 540 1.36 -6.97 37.79
CA HIS A 540 2.77 -7.37 37.87
C HIS A 540 3.50 -6.90 36.60
N PRO A 541 4.30 -5.82 36.65
CA PRO A 541 4.51 -4.90 37.78
C PRO A 541 3.25 -4.05 38.09
N PRO A 542 3.17 -3.36 39.25
CA PRO A 542 1.97 -2.61 39.68
C PRO A 542 1.76 -1.28 38.94
N TYR A 543 2.30 -1.17 37.72
CA TYR A 543 2.17 -0.02 36.82
C TYR A 543 2.35 -0.47 35.38
N VAL A 544 1.96 0.39 34.45
CA VAL A 544 2.37 0.32 33.05
C VAL A 544 3.11 1.59 32.65
N VAL A 545 4.02 1.48 31.70
CA VAL A 545 4.53 2.63 30.96
C VAL A 545 3.44 3.04 29.96
N LEU A 546 2.67 4.07 30.31
CA LEU A 546 1.61 4.60 29.47
C LEU A 546 2.15 5.13 28.14
N THR A 547 3.28 5.84 28.20
CA THR A 547 4.02 6.28 27.03
C THR A 547 5.46 6.56 27.40
N ALA A 548 6.38 6.36 26.47
CA ALA A 548 7.78 6.71 26.57
C ALA A 548 8.21 7.26 25.22
N MET A 549 9.03 8.31 25.22
CA MET A 549 9.37 9.00 23.98
C MET A 549 10.66 9.83 24.10
N PRO A 550 11.45 9.95 23.01
CA PRO A 550 12.43 11.02 22.89
C PRO A 550 11.75 12.38 23.02
N SER A 551 12.41 13.35 23.67
CA SER A 551 11.79 14.66 23.94
C SER A 551 12.81 15.78 24.12
N ASP A 552 12.53 16.95 23.55
CA ASP A 552 13.33 18.17 23.83
C ASP A 552 13.06 18.79 25.20
N ARG A 553 12.06 18.27 25.93
CA ARG A 553 11.78 18.76 27.28
C ARG A 553 12.85 18.28 28.23
N GLN A 554 13.28 19.19 29.11
CA GLN A 554 14.11 18.81 30.25
C GLN A 554 13.36 17.81 31.13
N PRO A 555 14.04 16.74 31.61
CA PRO A 555 13.43 15.83 32.57
C PRO A 555 12.88 16.55 33.80
N PRO A 556 11.79 16.05 34.40
CA PRO A 556 11.24 16.63 35.62
C PRO A 556 12.27 16.60 36.77
N PRO A 557 12.35 17.67 37.57
CA PRO A 557 13.36 17.85 38.62
C PRO A 557 13.16 16.92 39.81
#